data_AF-A0A975C039-F1
#
_entry.id   AF-A0A975C039-F1
#
_cell.length_a   1.000
_cell.length_b   1.000
_cell.length_c   1.000
_cell.angle_alpha   90.00
_cell.angle_beta   90.00
_cell.angle_gamma   90.00
#
_symmetry.space_group_name_H-M   'P 1'
#
loop_
_entity.id
_entity.type
_entity.pdbx_description
1 polymer ?
#
loop_
_entity_poly.entity_id
_entity_poly.type
_entity_poly.pdbx_seq_one_letter_code
_entity_poly.pdbx_strand_id
1 'polypeptide(L)'
;MKTQLTTASILAAAAFAAALLGTGAPAFAGEKEARVPFADLNLSTTRGADVLDVRIDQAARDLCRGARRPGSRISDREYCQAAVRAEAMRQLPLGSQRDYAMARLPRIDL
;
A
#
# COMPACT_ATOMS: atom_id res chain seq x y z
N MET A 1 -16.52 -45.15 -27.11
CA MET A 1 -17.98 -44.94 -27.14
C MET A 1 -18.51 -44.81 -25.71
N LYS A 2 -18.86 -43.58 -25.28
CA LYS A 2 -19.99 -43.24 -24.40
C LYS A 2 -19.96 -41.72 -24.16
N THR A 3 -20.77 -41.06 -24.97
CA THR A 3 -21.12 -39.64 -24.98
C THR A 3 -22.06 -39.32 -23.82
N GLN A 4 -21.78 -38.22 -23.10
CA GLN A 4 -22.80 -37.43 -22.42
C GLN A 4 -22.42 -35.95 -22.53
N LEU A 5 -22.96 -35.29 -23.56
CA LEU A 5 -23.29 -33.85 -23.57
C LEU A 5 -24.63 -33.74 -22.79
N THR A 6 -25.05 -32.71 -22.07
CA THR A 6 -24.89 -31.26 -22.19
C THR A 6 -25.61 -30.66 -20.96
N THR A 7 -25.05 -29.66 -20.29
CA THR A 7 -25.83 -28.47 -19.90
C THR A 7 -24.87 -27.32 -19.63
N ALA A 8 -25.06 -26.26 -20.40
CA ALA A 8 -24.25 -25.06 -20.42
C ALA A 8 -24.56 -24.17 -19.22
N SER A 9 -23.54 -23.56 -18.64
CA SER A 9 -23.61 -22.18 -18.17
C SER A 9 -22.22 -21.57 -18.27
N ILE A 10 -22.13 -20.65 -19.22
CA ILE A 10 -21.01 -19.74 -19.52
C ILE A 10 -20.82 -18.81 -18.31
N LEU A 11 -19.57 -18.56 -17.93
CA LEU A 11 -19.00 -17.41 -17.18
C LEU A 11 -17.70 -17.92 -16.52
N ALA A 12 -16.53 -17.32 -16.60
CA ALA A 12 -16.05 -16.12 -17.25
C ALA A 12 -14.53 -16.31 -17.43
N ALA A 13 -14.00 -15.77 -18.52
CA ALA A 13 -12.57 -15.74 -18.77
C ALA A 13 -11.85 -14.87 -17.73
N ALA A 14 -10.71 -15.34 -17.23
CA ALA A 14 -9.69 -14.50 -16.62
C ALA A 14 -8.32 -14.99 -17.09
N ALA A 15 -7.90 -14.50 -18.25
CA ALA A 15 -6.53 -14.64 -18.72
C ALA A 15 -5.65 -13.71 -17.85
N PHE A 16 -4.90 -14.29 -16.91
CA PHE A 16 -3.84 -13.56 -16.20
C PHE A 16 -2.61 -13.49 -17.09
N ALA A 17 -2.52 -12.42 -17.89
CA ALA A 17 -1.29 -12.03 -18.58
C ALA A 17 -0.86 -10.65 -18.06
N ALA A 18 0.05 -10.64 -17.10
CA ALA A 18 0.81 -9.45 -16.73
C ALA A 18 2.25 -9.87 -16.41
N ALA A 19 3.06 -9.98 -17.47
CA ALA A 19 4.51 -10.01 -17.32
C ALA A 19 4.96 -8.62 -16.85
N LEU A 20 5.27 -8.49 -15.57
CA LEU A 20 5.79 -7.26 -14.97
C LEU A 20 7.25 -7.08 -15.40
N LEU A 21 7.46 -6.23 -16.41
CA LEU A 21 8.74 -5.58 -16.64
C LEU A 21 8.97 -4.60 -15.48
N GLY A 22 9.62 -5.07 -14.42
CA GLY A 22 10.07 -4.23 -13.32
C GLY A 22 11.25 -3.36 -13.78
N THR A 23 10.97 -2.13 -14.20
CA THR A 23 11.98 -1.10 -14.35
C THR A 23 12.46 -0.69 -12.95
N GLY A 24 13.74 -0.91 -12.67
CA GLY A 24 14.36 -0.54 -11.40
C GLY A 24 14.18 0.96 -11.12
N ALA A 25 13.60 1.27 -9.97
CA ALA A 25 13.52 2.64 -9.48
C ALA A 25 14.94 3.15 -9.12
N PRO A 26 15.25 4.44 -9.39
CA PRO A 26 16.55 5.01 -9.04
C PRO A 26 16.70 5.07 -7.51
N ALA A 27 17.85 4.61 -7.03
CA ALA A 27 18.26 4.74 -5.64
C ALA A 27 18.61 6.21 -5.36
N PHE A 28 17.79 6.89 -4.56
CA PHE A 28 18.17 8.17 -3.95
C PHE A 28 19.02 7.87 -2.71
N ALA A 29 20.31 8.17 -2.82
CA ALA A 29 21.28 8.07 -1.74
C ALA A 29 21.14 9.26 -0.78
N GLY A 30 20.97 9.01 0.53
CA GLY A 30 21.35 9.96 1.57
C GLY A 30 20.40 10.15 2.76
N GLU A 31 19.13 9.77 2.65
CA GLU A 31 18.19 9.81 3.77
C GLU A 31 17.93 8.38 4.24
N LYS A 32 17.65 8.15 5.52
CA LYS A 32 17.13 6.85 5.97
C LYS A 32 15.81 6.62 5.25
N GLU A 33 15.86 6.01 4.07
CA GLU A 33 14.70 5.77 3.23
C GLU A 33 13.84 4.77 3.99
N ALA A 34 12.74 5.26 4.55
CA ALA A 34 11.81 4.48 5.33
C ALA A 34 11.02 3.56 4.39
N ARG A 35 11.66 2.49 3.92
CA ARG A 35 11.05 1.56 2.97
C ARG A 35 10.08 0.66 3.71
N VAL A 36 8.80 0.98 3.63
CA VAL A 36 7.73 0.15 4.17
C VAL A 36 7.42 -0.96 3.16
N PRO A 37 7.62 -2.25 3.48
CA PRO A 37 7.32 -3.33 2.56
C PRO A 37 5.80 -3.42 2.36
N PHE A 38 5.36 -3.49 1.10
CA PHE A 38 3.95 -3.59 0.72
C PHE A 38 3.67 -4.62 -0.38
N ALA A 39 4.70 -5.19 -1.00
CA ALA A 39 4.57 -6.06 -2.17
C ALA A 39 3.81 -7.38 -1.87
N ASP A 40 3.74 -7.78 -0.60
CA ASP A 40 3.00 -8.93 -0.11
C ASP A 40 1.53 -8.63 0.24
N LEU A 41 1.13 -7.36 0.18
CA LEU A 41 -0.19 -6.91 0.60
C LEU A 41 -1.14 -6.73 -0.58
N ASN A 42 -2.36 -7.24 -0.44
CA ASN A 42 -3.45 -6.87 -1.34
C ASN A 42 -4.13 -5.58 -0.86
N LEU A 43 -3.64 -4.44 -1.37
CA LEU A 43 -4.12 -3.11 -0.98
C LEU A 43 -5.53 -2.77 -1.47
N SER A 44 -6.11 -3.57 -2.39
CA SER A 44 -7.52 -3.41 -2.82
C SER A 44 -8.53 -3.88 -1.75
N THR A 45 -8.04 -4.49 -0.67
CA THR A 45 -8.86 -4.96 0.44
C THR A 45 -8.64 -4.10 1.67
N THR A 46 -9.69 -3.89 2.47
CA THR A 46 -9.58 -3.18 3.76
C THR A 46 -8.51 -3.83 4.64
N ARG A 47 -8.49 -5.16 4.72
CA ARG A 47 -7.49 -5.90 5.52
C ARG A 47 -6.05 -5.63 5.06
N GLY A 48 -5.78 -5.63 3.75
CA GLY A 48 -4.44 -5.35 3.24
C GLY A 48 -4.02 -3.90 3.50
N ALA A 49 -4.94 -2.95 3.33
CA ALA A 49 -4.72 -1.55 3.69
C ALA A 49 -4.45 -1.37 5.21
N ASP A 50 -5.16 -2.11 6.07
CA ASP A 50 -4.95 -2.07 7.52
C ASP A 50 -3.56 -2.58 7.91
N VAL A 51 -3.09 -3.66 7.28
CA VAL A 51 -1.74 -4.17 7.51
C VAL A 51 -0.69 -3.14 7.07
N LEU A 52 -0.89 -2.46 5.94
CA LEU A 52 0.01 -1.40 5.50
C LEU A 52 0.05 -0.26 6.53
N ASP A 53 -1.11 0.16 7.03
CA ASP A 53 -1.19 1.23 8.04
C ASP A 53 -0.46 0.87 9.33
N VAL A 54 -0.60 -0.36 9.81
CA VAL A 54 0.15 -0.84 10.97
C VAL A 54 1.65 -0.76 10.72
N ARG A 55 2.13 -1.14 9.52
CA ARG A 55 3.55 -1.08 9.17
C ARG A 55 4.06 0.36 9.10
N ILE A 56 3.27 1.27 8.53
CA ILE A 56 3.60 2.70 8.49
C ILE A 56 3.68 3.26 9.91
N ASP A 57 2.73 2.91 10.78
CA ASP A 57 2.73 3.39 12.16
C ASP A 57 3.90 2.84 12.97
N GLN A 58 4.32 1.60 12.72
CA GLN A 58 5.54 1.01 13.30
C GLN A 58 6.78 1.78 12.85
N ALA A 59 6.95 1.99 11.54
CA ALA A 59 8.06 2.76 11.00
C ALA A 59 8.08 4.20 11.57
N ALA A 60 6.93 4.84 11.64
CA ALA A 60 6.79 6.17 12.21
C ALA A 60 7.13 6.21 13.70
N ARG A 61 6.77 5.17 14.48
CA ARG A 61 7.14 5.10 15.90
C ARG A 61 8.65 5.07 16.10
N ASP A 62 9.39 4.42 15.21
CA ASP A 62 10.83 4.30 15.30
C ASP A 62 11.57 5.52 14.75
N LEU A 63 11.10 6.09 13.64
CA LEU A 63 11.69 7.28 13.04
C LEU A 63 11.39 8.55 13.84
N CYS A 64 10.20 8.64 14.43
CA CYS A 64 9.76 9.83 15.14
C CYS A 64 10.13 9.84 16.63
N ARG A 65 11.04 8.97 17.07
CA ARG A 65 11.58 9.02 18.44
C ARG A 65 12.38 10.32 18.61
N GLY A 66 11.90 11.21 19.47
CA GLY A 66 12.52 12.52 19.70
C GLY A 66 12.31 13.52 18.56
N ALA A 67 11.36 13.26 17.65
CA ALA A 67 11.05 14.18 16.57
C ALA A 67 10.62 15.55 17.09
N ARG A 68 11.10 16.58 16.39
CA ARG A 68 10.96 18.00 16.71
C ARG A 68 10.86 18.75 15.38
N ARG A 69 9.93 19.70 15.28
CA ARG A 69 9.84 20.55 14.07
C ARG A 69 11.15 21.31 13.90
N PRO A 70 11.62 21.52 12.66
CA PRO A 70 12.68 22.48 12.39
C PRO A 70 12.34 23.83 13.01
N GLY A 71 13.27 24.38 13.80
CA GLY A 71 13.09 25.66 14.50
C GLY A 71 12.28 25.62 15.81
N SER A 72 11.70 24.48 16.20
CA SER A 72 10.97 24.32 17.47
C SER A 72 11.83 23.61 18.52
N ARG A 73 11.59 23.88 19.81
CA ARG A 73 12.11 23.06 20.93
C ARG A 73 11.06 22.07 21.47
N ILE A 74 9.84 22.12 20.96
CA ILE A 74 8.73 21.26 21.36
C ILE A 74 8.78 19.98 20.52
N SER A 75 8.54 18.83 21.16
CA SER A 75 8.42 17.56 20.42
C SER A 75 7.19 17.63 19.52
N ASP A 76 7.34 17.23 18.26
CA ASP A 76 6.24 17.21 17.31
C ASP A 76 6.19 15.86 16.60
N ARG A 77 5.83 14.88 17.41
CA ARG A 77 5.75 13.49 16.98
C ARG A 77 4.63 13.28 15.97
N GLU A 78 3.50 13.96 16.15
CA GLU A 78 2.34 13.85 15.25
C GLU A 78 2.68 14.36 13.86
N TYR A 79 3.36 15.50 13.75
CA TYR A 79 3.84 15.98 12.45
C TYR A 79 4.78 15.00 11.77
N CYS A 80 5.73 14.45 12.53
CA CYS A 80 6.65 13.47 11.98
C CYS A 80 5.89 12.21 11.51
N GLN A 81 4.90 11.73 12.27
CA GLN A 81 4.07 10.59 11.87
C GLN A 81 3.29 10.89 10.59
N ALA A 82 2.71 12.08 10.46
CA ALA A 82 2.03 12.51 9.25
C ALA A 82 2.99 12.57 8.05
N ALA A 83 4.21 13.09 8.25
CA ALA A 83 5.24 13.13 7.21
C ALA A 83 5.69 11.74 6.76
N VAL A 84 5.91 10.81 7.71
CA VAL A 84 6.26 9.42 7.41
C VAL A 84 5.13 8.73 6.63
N ARG A 85 3.87 8.94 7.03
CA ARG A 85 2.71 8.40 6.31
C ARG A 85 2.62 8.95 4.89
N ALA A 86 2.79 10.25 4.71
CA ALA A 86 2.77 10.88 3.39
C ALA A 86 3.90 10.31 2.50
N GLU A 87 5.09 10.15 3.06
CA GLU A 87 6.21 9.57 2.34
C GLU A 87 5.99 8.11 1.95
N ALA A 88 5.48 7.29 2.86
CA ALA A 88 5.13 5.91 2.57
C ALA A 88 4.12 5.81 1.41
N MET A 89 3.14 6.72 1.35
CA MET A 89 2.20 6.78 0.23
C MET A 89 2.88 7.20 -1.08
N ARG A 90 3.82 8.14 -1.05
CA ARG A 90 4.58 8.57 -2.24
C ARG A 90 5.43 7.46 -2.84
N GLN A 91 5.93 6.54 -2.01
CA GLN A 91 6.73 5.40 -2.44
C GLN A 91 5.91 4.28 -3.10
N LEU A 92 4.59 4.29 -2.95
CA LEU A 92 3.72 3.32 -3.62
C LEU A 92 3.61 3.64 -5.12
N PRO A 93 3.62 2.62 -6.00
CA PRO A 93 3.20 2.77 -7.39
C PRO A 93 1.77 3.34 -7.47
N LEU A 94 1.47 4.07 -8.55
CA LEU A 94 0.16 4.73 -8.70
C LEU A 94 -1.03 3.77 -8.58
N GLY A 95 -0.91 2.53 -9.08
CA GLY A 95 -1.95 1.51 -8.93
C GLY A 95 -2.22 1.17 -7.47
N SER A 96 -1.16 0.91 -6.71
CA SER A 96 -1.21 0.63 -5.27
C SER A 96 -1.80 1.79 -4.46
N GLN A 97 -1.53 3.05 -4.84
CA GLN A 97 -2.14 4.22 -4.19
C GLN A 97 -3.67 4.26 -4.41
N ARG A 98 -4.13 3.95 -5.63
CA ARG A 98 -5.56 3.90 -5.95
C ARG A 98 -6.25 2.77 -5.19
N ASP A 99 -5.64 1.59 -5.17
CA ASP A 99 -6.18 0.43 -4.47
C ASP A 99 -6.33 0.73 -2.97
N TYR A 100 -5.30 1.31 -2.36
CA TYR A 100 -5.35 1.77 -0.97
C TYR A 100 -6.46 2.81 -0.74
N ALA A 101 -6.59 3.80 -1.62
CA ALA A 101 -7.63 4.83 -1.50
C ALA A 101 -9.04 4.23 -1.59
N MET A 102 -9.26 3.28 -2.51
CA MET A 102 -10.53 2.58 -2.66
C MET A 102 -10.86 1.73 -1.43
N ALA A 103 -9.87 1.03 -0.86
CA ALA A 103 -10.04 0.23 0.35
C ALA A 103 -10.40 1.07 1.60
N ARG A 104 -10.13 2.38 1.56
CA ARG A 104 -10.45 3.35 2.61
C ARG A 104 -11.76 4.09 2.41
N LEU A 105 -12.45 3.88 1.29
CA LEU A 105 -13.77 4.45 1.09
C LEU A 105 -14.75 3.84 2.10
N PRO A 106 -15.69 4.63 2.65
CA PRO A 106 -16.76 4.10 3.46
C PRO A 106 -17.60 3.15 2.60
N ARG A 107 -17.78 1.91 3.07
CA ARG A 107 -18.82 1.04 2.52
C ARG A 107 -20.15 1.59 2.99
N ILE A 108 -20.89 2.21 2.07
CA ILE A 108 -22.29 2.52 2.29
C ILE A 108 -23.03 1.22 1.98
N ASP A 109 -23.34 0.46 3.03
CA ASP A 109 -24.24 -0.68 2.93
C ASP A 109 -25.66 -0.11 2.78
N LEU A 110 -26.19 -0.17 1.54
CA LEU A 110 -27.55 0.25 1.17
C LEU A 110 -28.58 -0.84 1.48
#